data_AF-A0A350WY57-F1
#
_entry.id   AF-A0A350WY57-F1
#
_cell.length_a   1.000
_cell.length_b   1.000
_cell.length_c   1.000
_cell.angle_alpha   90.00
_cell.angle_beta   90.00
_cell.angle_gamma   90.00
#
_symmetry.space_group_name_H-M   'P 1'
#
loop_
_entity.id
_entity.type
_entity.pdbx_description
1 polymer ?
#
loop_
_entity_poly.entity_id
_entity_poly.type
_entity_poly.pdbx_seq_one_letter_code
_entity_poly.pdbx_strand_id
1 'polypeptide(L)'
;MTIVILMIVGALIGWVTNILAIKLLFRPLKPICIPLTPFKIVGLIPKRKADIAKNIGEVVATELLSIDELLDEAIQAEDKQQIKELLKSKISKVIDEKMNALPSMFKVMIAGYVDELVDKEIDSSLDELTEQLK
;
A
#
# COMPACT_ATOMS: atom_id res chain seq x y z
N MET A 1 26.86 -47.16 -31.65
CA MET A 1 27.43 -45.80 -31.54
C MET A 1 26.44 -44.72 -32.01
N THR A 2 25.82 -44.86 -33.17
CA THR A 2 24.91 -43.85 -33.77
C THR A 2 23.68 -43.52 -32.92
N ILE A 3 23.05 -44.52 -32.28
CA ILE A 3 21.85 -44.30 -31.45
C ILE A 3 22.16 -43.42 -30.24
N VAL A 4 23.30 -43.63 -29.59
CA VAL A 4 23.73 -42.84 -28.43
C VAL A 4 23.95 -41.38 -28.83
N ILE A 5 24.55 -41.13 -30.01
CA ILE A 5 24.74 -39.78 -30.54
C ILE A 5 23.38 -39.09 -30.78
N LEU A 6 22.43 -39.80 -31.39
CA LEU A 6 21.08 -39.26 -31.64
C LEU A 6 20.34 -38.92 -30.34
N MET A 7 20.47 -39.75 -29.31
CA MET A 7 19.88 -39.49 -27.99
C MET A 7 20.47 -38.23 -27.33
N ILE A 8 21.80 -38.06 -27.38
CA ILE A 8 22.47 -36.88 -26.81
C ILE A 8 22.05 -35.61 -27.55
N VAL A 9 22.00 -35.65 -28.89
CA VAL A 9 21.57 -34.51 -29.70
C VAL A 9 20.12 -34.14 -29.41
N GLY A 10 19.22 -35.13 -29.31
CA GLY A 10 17.83 -34.90 -28.95
C GLY A 10 17.68 -34.27 -27.56
N ALA A 11 18.43 -34.75 -26.57
CA ALA A 11 18.45 -34.19 -25.23
C ALA A 11 18.95 -32.74 -25.22
N LEU A 12 19.99 -32.44 -25.98
CA LEU A 12 20.56 -31.09 -26.08
C LEU A 12 19.58 -30.11 -26.74
N ILE A 13 18.94 -30.50 -27.85
CA ILE A 13 17.94 -29.66 -28.53
C ILE A 13 16.74 -29.41 -27.62
N GLY A 14 16.23 -30.45 -26.96
CA GLY A 14 15.12 -30.33 -26.02
C GLY A 14 15.45 -29.38 -24.86
N TRP A 15 16.64 -29.52 -24.27
CA TRP A 15 17.09 -28.66 -23.19
C TRP A 15 17.24 -27.19 -23.61
N VAL A 16 17.92 -26.94 -24.73
CA VAL A 16 18.10 -25.58 -25.27
C VAL A 16 16.76 -24.94 -25.63
N THR A 17 15.86 -25.70 -26.26
CA THR A 17 14.54 -25.19 -26.67
C THR A 17 13.68 -24.87 -25.46
N ASN A 18 13.72 -25.69 -24.41
CA ASN A 18 12.96 -25.42 -23.18
C ASN A 18 13.39 -24.11 -22.50
N ILE A 19 14.70 -23.88 -22.41
CA ILE A 19 15.25 -22.62 -21.88
C ILE A 19 14.78 -21.43 -22.74
N LEU A 20 14.80 -21.58 -24.07
CA LEU A 20 14.34 -20.56 -24.98
C LEU A 20 12.84 -20.26 -24.83
N ALA A 21 12.01 -21.30 -24.69
CA ALA A 21 10.57 -21.17 -24.51
C ALA A 21 10.21 -20.42 -23.21
N ILE A 22 10.85 -20.81 -22.09
CA ILE A 22 10.67 -20.10 -20.81
C ILE A 22 11.07 -18.63 -20.96
N LYS A 23 12.19 -18.33 -21.64
CA LYS A 23 12.63 -16.95 -21.88
C LYS A 23 11.63 -16.16 -22.74
N LEU A 24 11.00 -16.80 -23.73
CA LEU A 24 10.01 -16.19 -24.62
C LEU A 24 8.66 -15.91 -23.94
N LEU A 25 8.32 -16.62 -22.87
CA LEU A 25 7.12 -16.29 -22.08
C LEU A 25 7.23 -14.91 -21.44
N PHE A 26 8.43 -14.53 -20.99
CA PHE A 26 8.69 -13.28 -20.28
C PHE A 26 9.25 -12.15 -21.17
N ARG A 27 9.94 -12.46 -22.27
CA ARG A 27 10.55 -11.48 -23.19
C ARG A 27 10.08 -11.72 -24.63
N PRO A 28 9.91 -10.66 -25.45
CA PRO A 28 10.23 -9.27 -25.17
C PRO A 28 9.16 -8.55 -24.35
N LEU A 29 9.59 -7.62 -23.48
CA LEU A 29 8.71 -6.85 -22.59
C LEU A 29 7.88 -5.80 -23.34
N LYS A 30 8.40 -5.33 -24.48
CA LYS A 30 7.74 -4.40 -25.39
C LYS A 30 7.46 -5.12 -26.71
N PRO A 31 6.34 -4.83 -27.38
CA PRO A 31 6.00 -5.46 -28.66
C PRO A 31 7.05 -5.08 -29.71
N ILE A 32 7.67 -6.09 -30.32
CA ILE A 32 8.61 -5.92 -31.44
C ILE A 32 7.82 -6.19 -32.71
N CYS A 33 7.81 -5.22 -33.63
CA CYS A 33 7.21 -5.38 -34.95
C CYS A 33 8.21 -6.08 -35.87
N ILE A 34 7.78 -7.11 -36.58
CA ILE A 34 8.61 -7.75 -37.60
C ILE A 34 8.58 -6.86 -38.85
N PRO A 35 9.72 -6.38 -39.36
CA PRO A 35 9.74 -5.58 -40.57
C PRO A 35 9.15 -6.38 -41.75
N LEU A 36 8.35 -5.72 -42.59
CA LEU A 36 7.59 -6.31 -43.71
C LEU A 36 6.39 -7.23 -43.35
N THR A 37 5.96 -7.33 -42.09
CA THR A 37 4.72 -8.07 -41.74
C THR A 37 3.87 -7.33 -40.70
N PRO A 38 2.54 -7.58 -40.62
CA PRO A 38 1.68 -7.00 -39.59
C PRO A 38 1.83 -7.67 -38.21
N PHE A 39 2.74 -8.64 -38.06
CA PHE A 39 2.88 -9.42 -36.83
C PHE A 39 3.76 -8.71 -35.80
N LYS A 40 3.28 -8.70 -34.55
CA LYS A 40 3.99 -8.18 -33.38
C LYS A 40 4.33 -9.34 -32.45
N ILE A 41 5.61 -9.48 -32.12
CA ILE A 41 6.09 -10.47 -31.15
C ILE A 41 6.17 -9.80 -29.78
N VAL A 42 5.53 -10.41 -28.80
CA VAL A 42 5.55 -9.99 -27.39
C VAL A 42 5.50 -11.24 -26.51
N GLY A 43 6.16 -11.21 -25.36
CA GLY A 43 6.06 -12.31 -24.41
C GLY A 43 4.63 -12.52 -23.95
N LEU A 44 4.23 -13.77 -23.71
CA LEU A 44 2.86 -14.12 -23.33
C LEU A 44 2.43 -13.46 -22.02
N ILE A 45 3.33 -13.43 -21.02
CA ILE A 45 3.05 -12.84 -19.70
C ILE A 45 2.95 -11.31 -19.82
N PRO A 46 3.92 -10.58 -20.44
CA PRO A 46 3.77 -9.16 -20.73
C PRO A 46 2.47 -8.77 -21.42
N LYS A 47 1.98 -9.59 -22.36
CA LYS A 47 0.74 -9.36 -23.10
C LYS A 47 -0.51 -9.36 -22.20
N ARG A 48 -0.52 -10.15 -21.13
CA ARG A 48 -1.66 -10.35 -20.21
C ARG A 48 -1.44 -9.75 -18.83
N LYS A 49 -0.47 -8.84 -18.67
CA LYS A 49 -0.14 -8.22 -17.37
C LYS A 49 -1.35 -7.60 -16.66
N ALA A 50 -2.23 -6.92 -17.39
CA ALA A 50 -3.41 -6.28 -16.82
C ALA A 50 -4.38 -7.31 -16.23
N ASP A 51 -4.70 -8.37 -16.99
CA ASP A 51 -5.59 -9.43 -16.53
C ASP A 51 -5.02 -10.17 -15.32
N ILE A 52 -3.71 -10.46 -15.35
CA ILE A 52 -2.99 -11.11 -14.25
C ILE A 52 -3.03 -10.23 -13.00
N ALA A 53 -2.75 -8.92 -13.13
CA ALA A 53 -2.80 -7.99 -12.00
C ALA A 53 -4.20 -7.88 -11.39
N LYS A 54 -5.25 -7.86 -12.23
CA LYS A 54 -6.63 -7.85 -11.76
C LYS A 54 -6.96 -9.10 -10.93
N ASN A 55 -6.70 -10.29 -11.49
CA ASN A 55 -7.02 -11.55 -10.83
C ASN A 55 -6.21 -11.74 -9.53
N ILE A 56 -4.92 -11.36 -9.55
CA ILE A 56 -4.10 -11.38 -8.34
C ILE A 56 -4.64 -10.40 -7.30
N GLY A 57 -5.00 -9.18 -7.72
CA GLY A 57 -5.57 -8.18 -6.82
C GLY A 57 -6.87 -8.63 -6.16
N GLU A 58 -7.74 -9.29 -6.91
CA GLU A 58 -9.00 -9.87 -6.41
C GLU A 58 -8.72 -10.97 -5.37
N VAL A 59 -7.82 -11.91 -5.68
CA VAL A 59 -7.44 -12.98 -4.73
C VAL A 59 -6.76 -12.41 -3.48
N VAL A 60 -5.87 -11.43 -3.62
CA VAL A 60 -5.20 -10.78 -2.49
C VAL A 60 -6.20 -10.02 -1.61
N ALA A 61 -7.15 -9.32 -2.22
CA ALA A 61 -8.22 -8.63 -1.50
C ALA A 61 -9.15 -9.59 -0.75
N THR A 62 -9.40 -10.78 -1.29
CA THR A 62 -10.26 -11.78 -0.63
C THR A 62 -9.54 -12.63 0.42
N GLU A 63 -8.27 -12.98 0.20
CA GLU A 63 -7.56 -14.01 1.00
C GLU A 63 -6.52 -13.45 1.97
N LEU A 64 -5.95 -12.25 1.71
CA LEU A 64 -4.85 -11.70 2.51
C LEU A 64 -5.18 -10.37 3.18
N LEU A 65 -6.21 -9.68 2.70
CA LEU A 65 -6.61 -8.38 3.19
C LEU A 65 -8.07 -8.47 3.64
N SER A 66 -8.31 -9.09 4.79
CA SER A 66 -9.39 -8.61 5.65
C SER A 66 -9.00 -7.16 5.98
N ILE A 67 -9.32 -6.21 5.09
CA ILE A 67 -9.06 -4.78 5.30
C ILE A 67 -9.64 -4.36 6.64
N ASP A 68 -10.75 -4.99 7.03
CA ASP A 68 -11.38 -4.90 8.34
C ASP A 68 -10.42 -5.26 9.49
N GLU A 69 -9.68 -6.38 9.42
CA GLU A 69 -8.72 -6.77 10.48
C GLU A 69 -7.50 -5.84 10.51
N LEU A 70 -7.00 -5.40 9.35
CA LEU A 70 -5.89 -4.45 9.29
C LEU A 70 -6.30 -3.04 9.75
N LEU A 71 -7.53 -2.62 9.48
CA LEU A 71 -8.08 -1.35 9.97
C LEU A 71 -8.37 -1.42 11.47
N ASP A 72 -8.95 -2.52 11.96
CA ASP A 72 -9.18 -2.73 13.38
C ASP A 72 -7.86 -2.78 14.17
N GLU A 73 -6.81 -3.37 13.60
CA GLU A 73 -5.49 -3.44 14.23
C GLU A 73 -4.67 -2.14 14.09
N ALA A 74 -4.90 -1.35 13.04
CA ALA A 74 -4.32 -0.02 12.87
C ALA A 74 -5.08 1.09 13.62
N ILE A 75 -6.29 0.82 14.11
CA ILE A 75 -7.05 1.69 15.02
C ILE A 75 -7.14 1.00 16.38
N GLN A 76 -5.99 0.59 16.93
CA GLN A 76 -5.95 0.14 18.32
C GLN A 76 -6.01 1.32 19.29
N ALA A 77 -6.43 1.04 20.53
CA ALA A 77 -6.55 2.02 21.60
C ALA A 77 -5.24 2.79 21.85
N GLU A 78 -4.08 2.17 21.57
CA GLU A 78 -2.77 2.81 21.64
C GLU A 78 -2.59 3.98 20.66
N ASP A 79 -3.18 3.93 19.46
CA ASP A 79 -3.08 5.01 18.47
C ASP A 79 -4.01 6.19 18.79
N LYS A 80 -5.20 5.92 19.35
CA LYS A 80 -6.09 6.97 19.87
C LYS A 80 -5.38 7.82 20.92
N GLN A 81 -4.66 7.19 21.84
CA GLN A 81 -3.99 7.88 22.93
C GLN A 81 -2.81 8.73 22.43
N GLN A 82 -2.04 8.21 21.47
CA GLN A 82 -0.96 8.97 20.83
C GLN A 82 -1.48 10.14 20.00
N ILE A 83 -2.57 9.96 19.25
CA ILE A 83 -3.21 11.03 18.48
C ILE A 83 -3.77 12.10 19.41
N LYS A 84 -4.40 11.71 20.53
CA LYS A 84 -4.89 12.63 21.56
C LYS A 84 -3.75 13.47 22.16
N GLU A 85 -2.64 12.85 22.55
CA GLU A 85 -1.49 13.56 23.10
C GLU A 85 -0.82 14.50 22.08
N LEU A 86 -0.73 14.07 20.81
CA LEU A 86 -0.21 14.90 19.73
C LEU A 86 -1.11 16.11 19.45
N LEU A 87 -2.43 15.93 19.42
CA LEU A 87 -3.39 17.02 19.24
C LEU A 87 -3.38 17.97 20.43
N LYS A 88 -3.44 17.45 21.66
CA LYS A 88 -3.38 18.24 22.89
C LYS A 88 -2.10 19.09 22.93
N SER A 89 -0.95 18.48 22.69
CA SER A 89 0.33 19.21 22.69
C SER A 89 0.44 20.26 21.59
N LYS A 90 -0.15 20.02 20.40
CA LYS A 90 -0.19 21.02 19.31
C LYS A 90 -1.09 22.19 19.69
N ILE A 91 -2.28 21.89 20.21
CA ILE A 91 -3.29 22.89 20.57
C ILE A 91 -2.79 23.72 21.75
N SER A 92 -2.29 23.11 22.82
CA SER A 92 -1.71 23.82 23.97
C SER A 92 -0.54 24.72 23.55
N LYS A 93 0.32 24.29 22.60
CA LYS A 93 1.40 25.14 22.06
C LYS A 93 0.89 26.36 21.29
N VAL A 94 -0.11 26.16 20.41
CA VAL A 94 -0.71 27.27 19.63
C VAL A 94 -1.41 28.26 20.56
N ILE A 95 -2.07 27.75 21.59
CA ILE A 95 -2.71 28.54 22.64
C ILE A 95 -1.66 29.32 23.42
N ASP A 96 -0.57 28.69 23.89
CA ASP A 96 0.50 29.37 24.62
C ASP A 96 1.20 30.45 23.77
N GLU A 97 1.47 30.17 22.49
CA GLU A 97 2.04 31.15 21.56
C GLU A 97 1.13 32.36 21.37
N LYS A 98 -0.19 32.15 21.22
CA LYS A 98 -1.16 33.24 21.09
C LYS A 98 -1.43 33.96 22.42
N MET A 99 -1.30 33.26 23.55
CA MET A 99 -1.51 33.80 24.89
C MET A 99 -0.31 34.60 25.42
N ASN A 100 0.88 34.48 24.83
CA ASN A 100 2.00 35.39 25.13
C ASN A 100 1.71 36.85 24.76
N ALA A 101 0.70 37.12 23.92
CA ALA A 101 0.21 38.47 23.64
C ALA A 101 -0.80 39.00 24.67
N LEU A 102 -1.27 38.18 25.61
CA LEU A 102 -2.27 38.55 26.63
C LEU A 102 -1.66 38.81 28.02
N PRO A 103 -2.25 39.70 28.84
CA PRO A 103 -1.84 39.92 30.22
C PRO A 103 -2.00 38.65 31.10
N SER A 104 -1.08 38.46 32.05
CA SER A 104 -0.96 37.24 32.88
C SER A 104 -2.23 36.85 33.64
N MET A 105 -3.09 37.80 34.04
CA MET A 105 -4.37 37.50 34.69
C MET A 105 -5.37 36.78 33.77
N PHE A 106 -5.45 37.18 32.50
CA PHE A 106 -6.30 36.50 31.52
C PHE A 106 -5.71 35.14 31.12
N LYS A 107 -4.37 35.01 31.18
CA LYS A 107 -3.67 33.77 30.86
C LYS A 107 -4.12 32.61 31.76
N VAL A 108 -4.22 32.84 33.07
CA VAL A 108 -4.62 31.81 34.04
C VAL A 108 -6.10 31.44 33.91
N MET A 109 -6.96 32.43 33.66
CA MET A 109 -8.41 32.21 33.56
C MET A 109 -8.80 31.44 32.29
N ILE A 110 -8.13 31.71 31.17
CA ILE A 110 -8.42 31.09 29.88
C ILE A 110 -7.77 29.71 29.78
N ALA A 111 -6.57 29.51 30.35
CA ALA A 111 -5.87 28.24 30.25
C ALA A 111 -6.68 27.07 30.82
N GLY A 112 -7.29 27.22 32.01
CA GLY A 112 -8.11 26.16 32.61
C GLY A 112 -9.38 25.84 31.82
N TYR A 113 -10.05 26.88 31.28
CA TYR A 113 -11.27 26.70 30.50
C TYR A 113 -11.00 26.06 29.13
N VAL A 114 -9.89 26.44 28.50
CA VAL A 114 -9.51 25.91 27.18
C VAL A 114 -8.98 24.49 27.30
N ASP A 115 -8.20 24.14 28.33
CA ASP A 115 -7.71 22.76 28.49
C ASP A 115 -8.88 21.77 28.69
N GLU A 116 -9.91 22.17 29.44
CA GLU A 116 -11.12 21.36 29.66
C GLU A 116 -12.01 21.25 28.41
N LEU A 117 -12.17 22.34 27.64
CA LEU A 117 -12.86 22.29 26.35
C LEU A 117 -12.12 21.45 25.31
N VAL A 118 -10.79 21.56 25.27
CA VAL A 118 -9.95 20.82 24.32
C VAL A 118 -9.99 19.32 24.62
N ASP A 119 -9.87 18.91 25.89
CA ASP A 119 -9.98 17.48 26.24
C ASP A 119 -11.36 16.92 25.87
N LYS A 120 -12.44 17.67 26.13
CA LYS A 120 -13.81 17.22 25.84
C LYS A 120 -14.12 17.13 24.33
N GLU A 121 -13.67 18.11 23.55
CA GLU A 121 -13.92 18.17 22.10
C GLU A 121 -13.06 17.13 21.34
N ILE A 122 -11.81 16.91 21.77
CA ILE A 122 -10.93 15.90 21.18
C ILE A 122 -11.49 14.49 21.41
N ASP A 123 -11.95 14.19 22.64
CA ASP A 123 -12.54 12.87 22.94
C ASP A 123 -13.80 12.61 22.10
N SER A 124 -14.69 13.60 22.00
CA SER A 124 -15.90 13.51 21.16
C SER A 124 -15.57 13.31 19.68
N SER A 125 -14.59 14.05 19.16
CA SER A 125 -14.23 13.97 17.74
C SER A 125 -13.54 12.66 17.38
N LEU A 126 -12.70 12.13 18.28
CA LEU A 126 -12.03 10.85 18.07
C LEU A 126 -13.01 9.68 18.12
N ASP A 127 -14.02 9.75 18.98
CA ASP A 127 -15.07 8.74 19.05
C ASP A 127 -15.97 8.76 17.80
N GLU A 128 -16.37 9.94 17.32
CA GLU A 128 -17.12 10.07 16.06
C GLU A 128 -16.36 9.54 14.84
N LEU A 129 -15.06 9.84 14.71
CA LEU A 129 -14.24 9.33 13.60
C LEU A 129 -14.08 7.81 13.64
N THR A 130 -14.02 7.23 14.84
CA THR A 130 -13.92 5.77 15.00
C THR A 130 -15.24 5.10 14.66
N GLU A 131 -16.36 5.74 14.96
CA GLU A 131 -17.70 5.23 14.62
C GLU A 131 -18.02 5.34 13.12
N GLN A 132 -17.44 6.32 12.41
CA GLN A 132 -17.59 6.46 10.95
C GLN A 132 -16.69 5.51 10.13
N LEU A 133 -15.59 5.03 10.73
CA LEU A 133 -14.66 4.10 10.08
C LEU A 133 -15.07 2.63 10.25
N LYS A 134 -16.06 2.36 11.10
CA LYS A 134 -16.67 1.05 11.33
C LYS A 134 -17.91 0.86 10.46
#